data_AF-A0A819LZR3-F1
#
_entry.id   AF-A0A819LZR3-F1
#
_cell.length_a   1.000
_cell.length_b   1.000
_cell.length_c   1.000
_cell.angle_alpha   90.00
_cell.angle_beta   90.00
_cell.angle_gamma   90.00
#
_symmetry.space_group_name_H-M   'P 1'
#
loop_
_entity.id
_entity.type
_entity.pdbx_description
1 polymer ?
#
loop_
_entity_poly.entity_id
_entity_poly.type
_entity_poly.pdbx_seq_one_letter_code
_entity_poly.pdbx_strand_id
1 'polypeptide(L)'
;MLCTLHSQSVFNDYCHDYLPDLYDKLKHLGVATCISLSWFLTLFICVMPFDSALYVMDIFFYDGIKVLFQLALTILKENEERLLKCQDDGDAIMALTSYLDGLNQDNEQGKKIIYLIKQSYMDYNGINEEDINRLRLKHRLKVVQNMAETILQSAAKNTLKYTLFTEYQIKDLFYVFKDASRLSLTEATDPRKLAYETYRISRNDYLVLCKYLSPWFIGEQPEDLANLLFNSFCLPTNSNEIDFINFIRLWNILLNGDVTEKLKLLFIIHLKDKKRQEKAMATLLEPSPVRSTSMMINTKQTESTASTEEDLLTIDVKDGEVPKIKSSQLPLMDQTEFIHLCKSMYNLMTGDVDDENLFRALTTSSTILLKTGEMCKPYRRLEGDTANSEETINEWTLSFEQLEAAMNAEASIVNWFEVNTQQQSLEQRIHNYNQDFLR
;
A
#
# COMPACT_ATOMS: atom_id res chain seq x y z
N MET A 1 -13.46 23.44 -11.45
CA MET A 1 -13.75 22.26 -10.61
C MET A 1 -12.80 22.15 -9.40
N LEU A 2 -11.47 22.01 -9.58
CA LEU A 2 -10.52 21.95 -8.44
C LEU A 2 -10.47 23.22 -7.58
N CYS A 3 -10.55 24.41 -8.17
CA CYS A 3 -10.63 25.67 -7.40
C CYS A 3 -11.91 25.76 -6.55
N THR A 4 -13.02 25.24 -7.07
CA THR A 4 -14.32 25.24 -6.39
C THR A 4 -14.34 24.29 -5.19
N LEU A 5 -13.77 23.09 -5.34
CA LEU A 5 -13.69 22.12 -4.25
C LEU A 5 -12.85 22.66 -3.08
N HIS A 6 -11.72 23.31 -3.37
CA HIS A 6 -10.93 23.94 -2.31
C HIS A 6 -11.64 25.16 -1.70
N SER A 7 -12.35 25.96 -2.50
CA SER A 7 -13.15 27.08 -1.96
C SER A 7 -14.27 26.58 -1.04
N GLN A 8 -14.90 25.44 -1.34
CA GLN A 8 -15.87 24.82 -0.44
C GLN A 8 -15.24 24.41 0.91
N SER A 9 -14.05 23.80 0.92
CA SER A 9 -13.38 23.44 2.18
C SER A 9 -12.97 24.67 2.99
N VAL A 10 -12.48 25.72 2.33
CA VAL A 10 -12.17 27.00 2.98
C VAL A 10 -13.42 27.66 3.55
N PHE A 11 -14.53 27.63 2.82
CA PHE A 11 -15.79 28.18 3.30
C PHE A 11 -16.31 27.43 4.52
N ASN A 12 -16.18 26.10 4.55
CA ASN A 12 -16.52 25.32 5.74
C ASN A 12 -15.69 25.71 6.97
N ASP A 13 -14.38 25.97 6.81
CA ASP A 13 -13.54 26.47 7.91
C ASP A 13 -14.06 27.84 8.41
N TYR A 14 -14.40 28.75 7.50
CA TYR A 14 -14.96 30.05 7.91
C TYR A 14 -16.35 29.94 8.54
N CYS A 15 -17.22 29.05 8.05
CA CYS A 15 -18.51 28.80 8.69
C CYS A 15 -18.32 28.28 10.12
N HIS A 16 -17.38 27.37 10.35
CA HIS A 16 -17.05 26.89 11.68
C HIS A 16 -16.54 28.02 12.59
N ASP A 17 -15.67 28.89 12.07
CA ASP A 17 -15.02 29.94 12.86
C ASP A 17 -15.96 31.13 13.17
N TYR A 18 -16.82 31.50 12.22
CA TYR A 18 -17.71 32.67 12.36
C TYR A 18 -19.15 32.33 12.74
N LEU A 19 -19.64 31.13 12.41
CA LEU A 19 -21.04 30.69 12.58
C LEU A 19 -21.14 29.25 13.15
N PRO A 20 -20.56 28.96 14.33
CA PRO A 20 -20.39 27.58 14.82
C PRO A 20 -21.71 26.82 14.98
N ASP A 21 -22.72 27.43 15.59
CA ASP A 21 -24.03 26.80 15.81
C ASP A 21 -24.72 26.44 14.49
N LEU A 22 -24.59 27.32 13.49
CA LEU A 22 -25.14 27.10 12.16
C LEU A 22 -24.32 26.07 11.38
N TYR A 23 -22.99 26.05 11.55
CA TYR A 23 -22.10 25.07 10.93
C TYR A 23 -22.50 23.64 11.33
N ASP A 24 -22.70 23.39 12.62
CA ASP A 24 -23.10 22.06 13.11
C ASP A 24 -24.46 21.64 12.55
N LYS A 25 -25.43 22.58 12.51
CA LYS A 25 -26.74 22.33 11.91
C LYS A 25 -26.63 22.02 10.41
N LEU A 26 -25.90 22.82 9.63
CA LEU A 26 -25.74 22.63 8.19
C LEU A 26 -24.98 21.34 7.86
N LYS A 27 -24.05 20.93 8.74
CA LYS A 27 -23.34 19.66 8.64
C LYS A 27 -24.24 18.47 8.93
N HIS A 28 -25.08 18.56 9.98
CA HIS A 28 -26.07 17.53 10.30
C HIS A 28 -27.09 17.34 9.17
N LEU A 29 -27.54 18.43 8.55
CA LEU A 29 -28.46 18.38 7.41
C LEU A 29 -27.77 17.92 6.10
N GLY A 30 -26.44 17.86 6.03
CA GLY A 30 -25.71 17.55 4.79
C GLY A 30 -25.75 18.66 3.73
N VAL A 31 -26.33 19.82 4.04
CA VAL A 31 -26.62 20.90 3.09
C VAL A 31 -25.37 21.72 2.78
N ALA A 32 -24.46 21.90 3.75
CA ALA A 32 -23.26 22.75 3.62
C ALA A 32 -22.47 22.51 2.31
N THR A 33 -22.30 21.24 1.94
CA THR A 33 -21.58 20.81 0.73
C THR A 33 -22.31 21.19 -0.56
N CYS A 34 -23.63 21.06 -0.57
CA CYS A 34 -24.45 21.30 -1.76
C CYS A 34 -24.50 22.80 -2.12
N ILE A 35 -24.83 23.65 -1.14
CA ILE A 35 -24.94 25.11 -1.34
C ILE A 35 -23.60 25.74 -1.68
N SER A 36 -22.54 25.41 -0.93
CA SER A 36 -21.21 25.98 -1.20
C SER A 36 -20.69 25.59 -2.58
N LEU A 37 -20.89 24.33 -3.02
CA LEU A 37 -20.51 23.90 -4.36
C LEU A 37 -21.23 24.73 -5.43
N SER A 38 -22.55 24.90 -5.32
CA SER A 38 -23.35 25.68 -6.26
C SER A 38 -22.92 27.16 -6.33
N TRP A 39 -22.77 27.80 -5.16
CA TRP A 39 -22.42 29.22 -5.04
C TRP A 39 -21.05 29.54 -5.62
N PHE A 40 -20.01 28.77 -5.25
CA PHE A 40 -18.66 29.03 -5.73
C PHE A 40 -18.43 28.53 -7.16
N LEU A 41 -19.16 27.52 -7.64
CA LEU A 41 -19.02 27.04 -9.02
C LEU A 41 -19.56 28.07 -10.02
N THR A 42 -20.68 28.70 -9.67
CA THR A 42 -21.39 29.64 -10.54
C THR A 42 -21.12 31.10 -10.21
N LEU A 43 -20.24 31.38 -9.24
CA LEU A 43 -19.96 32.74 -8.73
C LEU A 43 -21.26 33.48 -8.36
N PHE A 44 -22.20 32.77 -7.75
CA PHE A 44 -23.56 33.22 -7.43
C PHE A 44 -24.48 33.56 -8.63
N ILE A 45 -24.01 33.47 -9.88
CA ILE A 45 -24.77 33.88 -11.07
C ILE A 45 -26.06 33.07 -11.24
N CYS A 46 -26.03 31.77 -10.93
CA CYS A 46 -27.18 30.88 -11.15
C CYS A 46 -28.12 30.76 -9.96
N VAL A 47 -27.80 31.37 -8.81
CA VAL A 47 -28.56 31.24 -7.55
C VAL A 47 -29.21 32.54 -7.11
N MET A 48 -28.96 33.64 -7.83
CA MET A 48 -29.54 34.95 -7.59
C MET A 48 -30.17 35.49 -8.87
N PRO A 49 -31.14 36.42 -8.77
CA PRO A 49 -31.62 37.19 -9.91
C PRO A 49 -30.49 37.89 -10.67
N PHE A 50 -30.62 38.00 -12.00
CA PHE A 50 -29.56 38.48 -12.89
C PHE A 50 -28.98 39.84 -12.48
N ASP A 51 -29.84 40.83 -12.18
CA ASP A 51 -29.36 42.17 -11.79
C ASP A 51 -28.54 42.13 -10.50
N SER A 52 -28.94 41.30 -9.53
CA SER A 52 -28.19 41.11 -8.28
C SER A 52 -26.85 40.42 -8.51
N ALA A 53 -26.83 39.39 -9.37
CA ALA A 53 -25.61 38.70 -9.74
C ALA A 53 -24.58 39.64 -10.42
N LEU A 54 -25.01 40.60 -11.22
CA LEU A 54 -24.11 41.57 -11.86
C LEU A 54 -23.35 42.41 -10.83
N TYR A 55 -24.01 42.91 -9.78
CA TYR A 55 -23.33 43.64 -8.70
C TYR A 55 -22.28 42.79 -7.98
N VAL A 56 -22.58 41.52 -7.74
CA VAL A 56 -21.61 40.59 -7.12
C VAL A 56 -20.41 40.37 -8.05
N MET A 57 -20.66 40.23 -9.35
CA MET A 57 -19.60 40.04 -10.35
C MET A 57 -18.71 41.26 -10.50
N ASP A 58 -19.27 42.48 -10.52
CA ASP A 58 -18.50 43.73 -10.62
C ASP A 58 -17.47 43.83 -9.49
N ILE A 59 -17.88 43.49 -8.27
CA ILE A 59 -17.03 43.59 -7.08
C ILE A 59 -16.07 42.41 -7.00
N PHE A 60 -16.49 41.22 -7.42
CA PHE A 60 -15.58 40.09 -7.59
C PHE A 60 -14.44 40.40 -8.57
N PHE A 61 -14.71 41.08 -9.69
CA PHE A 61 -13.66 41.50 -10.62
C PHE A 61 -12.75 42.59 -10.07
N TYR A 62 -13.27 43.47 -9.21
CA TYR A 62 -12.50 44.55 -8.61
C TYR A 62 -11.64 44.09 -7.43
N ASP A 63 -12.22 43.35 -6.47
CA ASP A 63 -11.62 43.05 -5.16
C ASP A 63 -11.35 41.55 -4.94
N GLY A 64 -11.65 40.73 -5.95
CA GLY A 64 -11.29 39.33 -6.01
C GLY A 64 -12.24 38.40 -5.25
N ILE A 65 -11.74 37.17 -5.05
CA ILE A 65 -12.57 36.05 -4.59
C ILE A 65 -13.01 36.14 -3.14
N LYS A 66 -12.34 36.93 -2.30
CA LYS A 66 -12.68 37.10 -0.87
C LYS A 66 -14.13 37.58 -0.67
N VAL A 67 -14.61 38.41 -1.60
CA VAL A 67 -15.97 38.97 -1.59
C VAL A 67 -17.02 37.87 -1.63
N LEU A 68 -16.75 36.78 -2.36
CA LEU A 68 -17.67 35.64 -2.44
C LEU A 68 -17.77 34.89 -1.11
N PHE A 69 -16.68 34.78 -0.36
CA PHE A 69 -16.68 34.15 0.97
C PHE A 69 -17.41 35.03 1.98
N GLN A 70 -17.11 36.33 1.99
CA GLN A 70 -17.76 37.30 2.88
C GLN A 70 -19.27 37.32 2.61
N LEU A 71 -19.68 37.42 1.34
CA LEU A 71 -21.09 37.42 0.95
C LEU A 71 -21.79 36.11 1.34
N ALA A 72 -21.15 34.96 1.12
CA ALA A 72 -21.69 33.66 1.51
C ALA A 72 -21.97 33.57 3.02
N LEU A 73 -21.05 34.05 3.86
CA LEU A 73 -21.22 34.08 5.31
C LEU A 73 -22.34 35.04 5.73
N THR A 74 -22.44 36.22 5.10
CA THR A 74 -23.53 37.17 5.37
C THR A 74 -24.89 36.57 5.02
N ILE A 75 -25.02 35.90 3.86
CA ILE A 75 -26.27 35.24 3.46
C ILE A 75 -26.68 34.17 4.47
N LEU A 76 -25.72 33.37 4.95
CA LEU A 76 -25.98 32.37 6.00
C LEU A 76 -26.37 33.03 7.32
N LYS A 77 -25.69 34.11 7.72
CA LYS A 77 -25.99 34.83 8.97
C LYS A 77 -27.39 35.44 8.96
N GLU A 78 -27.78 36.09 7.87
CA GLU A 78 -29.12 36.68 7.71
C GLU A 78 -30.25 35.63 7.75
N ASN A 79 -29.93 34.37 7.39
CA ASN A 79 -30.89 33.27 7.41
C ASN A 79 -30.72 32.33 8.62
N GLU A 80 -29.86 32.67 9.58
CA GLU A 80 -29.46 31.78 10.68
C GLU A 80 -30.64 31.25 11.48
N GLU A 81 -31.52 32.12 11.97
CA GLU A 81 -32.70 31.70 12.75
C GLU A 81 -33.64 30.78 11.98
N ARG A 82 -33.77 31.00 10.66
CA ARG A 82 -34.63 30.20 9.79
C ARG A 82 -34.00 28.83 9.55
N LEU A 83 -32.70 28.79 9.29
CA LEU A 83 -31.93 27.57 9.03
C LEU A 83 -31.82 26.67 10.26
N LEU A 84 -31.68 27.25 11.46
CA LEU A 84 -31.66 26.49 12.71
C LEU A 84 -32.99 25.74 12.96
N LYS A 85 -34.12 26.28 12.47
CA LYS A 85 -35.46 25.70 12.58
C LYS A 85 -35.79 24.65 11.51
N CYS A 86 -35.00 24.58 10.43
CA CYS A 86 -35.22 23.59 9.35
C CYS A 86 -35.08 22.15 9.87
N GLN A 87 -35.91 21.24 9.37
CA GLN A 87 -35.92 19.85 9.79
C GLN A 87 -35.10 18.95 8.86
N ASP A 88 -35.13 19.23 7.56
CA ASP A 88 -34.42 18.49 6.53
C ASP A 88 -33.63 19.41 5.58
N ASP A 89 -32.93 18.80 4.63
CA ASP A 89 -32.10 19.47 3.64
C ASP A 89 -32.93 20.27 2.61
N GLY A 90 -34.10 19.76 2.23
CA GLY A 90 -35.05 20.43 1.34
C GLY A 90 -35.54 21.76 1.90
N ASP A 91 -35.93 21.79 3.18
CA ASP A 91 -36.35 23.00 3.89
C ASP A 91 -35.26 24.07 3.90
N ALA A 92 -34.02 23.68 4.19
CA ALA A 92 -32.89 24.60 4.26
C ALA A 92 -32.53 25.17 2.88
N ILE A 93 -32.50 24.33 1.85
CA ILE A 93 -32.26 24.77 0.47
C ILE A 93 -33.37 25.71 0.02
N MET A 94 -34.64 25.37 0.27
CA MET A 94 -35.77 26.22 -0.09
C MET A 94 -35.75 27.55 0.65
N ALA A 95 -35.36 27.57 1.93
CA ALA A 95 -35.23 28.79 2.72
C ALA A 95 -34.21 29.75 2.09
N LEU A 96 -33.04 29.24 1.71
CA LEU A 96 -31.99 30.03 1.07
C LEU A 96 -32.38 30.48 -0.34
N THR A 97 -32.92 29.59 -1.17
CA THR A 97 -33.37 29.95 -2.53
C THR A 97 -34.44 31.04 -2.49
N SER A 98 -35.45 30.88 -1.62
CA SER A 98 -36.51 31.87 -1.43
C SER A 98 -35.98 33.23 -0.97
N TYR A 99 -34.94 33.26 -0.13
CA TYR A 99 -34.29 34.49 0.30
C TYR A 99 -33.56 35.17 -0.85
N LEU A 100 -32.78 34.40 -1.62
CA LEU A 100 -31.99 34.89 -2.76
C LEU A 100 -32.88 35.42 -3.90
N ASP A 101 -33.99 34.74 -4.19
CA ASP A 101 -34.99 35.19 -5.17
C ASP A 101 -35.67 36.50 -4.76
N GLY A 102 -35.81 36.72 -3.44
CA GLY A 102 -36.41 37.92 -2.84
C GLY A 102 -35.56 39.19 -2.96
N LEU A 103 -34.31 39.09 -3.44
CA LEU A 103 -33.38 40.23 -3.51
C LEU A 103 -33.76 41.27 -4.57
N ASN A 104 -34.54 40.88 -5.59
CA ASN A 104 -35.01 41.77 -6.66
C ASN A 104 -36.49 42.20 -6.54
N GLN A 105 -37.23 41.76 -5.52
CA GLN A 105 -38.70 41.89 -5.49
C GLN A 105 -39.22 43.29 -5.13
N ASP A 106 -38.39 44.18 -4.62
CA ASP A 106 -38.81 45.56 -4.35
C ASP A 106 -38.37 46.47 -5.51
N ASN A 107 -39.23 47.42 -5.91
CA ASN A 107 -39.05 48.41 -6.99
C ASN A 107 -37.84 49.38 -6.81
N GLU A 108 -36.85 48.97 -6.04
CA GLU A 108 -35.64 49.63 -5.63
C GLU A 108 -34.44 48.80 -6.13
N GLN A 109 -34.27 48.80 -7.47
CA GLN A 109 -33.28 48.01 -8.22
C GLN A 109 -31.92 47.98 -7.50
N GLY A 110 -31.55 46.82 -6.96
CA GLY A 110 -30.22 46.54 -6.41
C GLY A 110 -29.93 47.03 -4.98
N LYS A 111 -30.84 47.75 -4.28
CA LYS A 111 -30.53 48.28 -2.94
C LYS A 111 -30.23 47.18 -1.90
N LYS A 112 -30.95 46.05 -1.93
CA LYS A 112 -30.76 44.94 -0.99
C LYS A 112 -29.42 44.23 -1.18
N ILE A 113 -29.04 43.93 -2.42
CA ILE A 113 -27.76 43.27 -2.69
C ILE A 113 -26.58 44.19 -2.37
N ILE A 114 -26.68 45.50 -2.67
CA ILE A 114 -25.67 46.49 -2.29
C ILE A 114 -25.52 46.56 -0.77
N TYR A 115 -26.64 46.52 -0.04
CA TYR A 115 -26.61 46.46 1.43
C TYR A 115 -25.93 45.18 1.94
N LEU A 116 -26.26 44.02 1.39
CA LEU A 116 -25.63 42.74 1.77
C LEU A 116 -24.13 42.73 1.52
N ILE A 117 -23.70 43.23 0.36
CA ILE A 117 -22.28 43.37 0.04
C ILE A 117 -21.62 44.32 1.05
N LYS A 118 -22.22 45.47 1.33
CA LYS A 118 -21.65 46.41 2.30
C LYS A 118 -21.54 45.78 3.68
N GLN A 119 -22.56 45.05 4.11
CA GLN A 119 -22.56 44.34 5.40
C GLN A 119 -21.50 43.24 5.43
N SER A 120 -21.31 42.50 4.34
CA SER A 120 -20.27 41.47 4.26
C SER A 120 -18.86 42.01 4.43
N TYR A 121 -18.59 43.20 3.88
CA TYR A 121 -17.33 43.91 4.13
C TYR A 121 -17.14 44.36 5.58
N MET A 122 -18.21 44.77 6.26
CA MET A 122 -18.13 45.23 7.65
C MET A 122 -17.93 44.07 8.61
N ASP A 123 -18.72 43.01 8.46
CA ASP A 123 -18.74 41.89 9.39
C ASP A 123 -17.53 40.96 9.21
N TYR A 124 -17.02 40.84 7.98
CA TYR A 124 -15.99 39.87 7.62
C TYR A 124 -14.73 40.50 7.01
N ASN A 125 -14.40 41.74 7.38
CA ASN A 125 -13.20 42.46 6.91
C ASN A 125 -11.88 41.69 7.17
N GLY A 126 -11.84 40.82 8.19
CA GLY A 126 -10.67 40.01 8.51
C GLY A 126 -10.32 38.96 7.44
N ILE A 127 -11.25 38.63 6.53
CA ILE A 127 -11.03 37.66 5.45
C ILE A 127 -10.26 38.34 4.32
N ASN A 128 -8.98 38.00 4.18
CA ASN A 128 -8.13 38.46 3.09
C ASN A 128 -7.74 37.32 2.14
N GLU A 129 -7.17 37.68 0.99
CA GLU A 129 -6.80 36.71 -0.04
C GLU A 129 -5.61 35.81 0.36
N GLU A 130 -4.70 36.31 1.20
CA GLU A 130 -3.55 35.53 1.68
C GLU A 130 -4.00 34.38 2.59
N ASP A 131 -4.92 34.63 3.52
CA ASP A 131 -5.51 33.63 4.40
C ASP A 131 -6.30 32.59 3.61
N ILE A 132 -7.09 33.02 2.62
CA ILE A 132 -7.80 32.11 1.71
C ILE A 132 -6.79 31.20 0.99
N ASN A 133 -5.71 31.76 0.44
CA ASN A 133 -4.70 30.98 -0.28
C ASN A 133 -3.93 30.03 0.67
N ARG A 134 -3.65 30.46 1.91
CA ARG A 134 -3.07 29.60 2.95
C ARG A 134 -3.97 28.42 3.28
N LEU A 135 -5.27 28.66 3.48
CA LEU A 135 -6.25 27.59 3.74
C LEU A 135 -6.42 26.67 2.52
N ARG A 136 -6.43 27.22 1.30
CA ARG A 136 -6.43 26.40 0.07
C ARG A 136 -5.21 25.48 0.00
N LEU A 137 -4.03 25.98 0.34
CA LEU A 137 -2.82 25.16 0.37
C LEU A 137 -2.92 24.06 1.44
N LYS A 138 -3.40 24.39 2.64
CA LYS A 138 -3.67 23.42 3.72
C LYS A 138 -4.59 22.29 3.25
N HIS A 139 -5.72 22.61 2.63
CA HIS A 139 -6.68 21.61 2.14
C HIS A 139 -6.12 20.79 0.98
N ARG A 140 -5.34 21.40 0.06
CA ARG A 140 -4.64 20.68 -1.01
C ARG A 140 -3.68 19.62 -0.45
N LEU A 141 -2.86 20.00 0.54
CA LEU A 141 -1.93 19.07 1.19
C LEU A 141 -2.67 17.94 1.90
N LYS A 142 -3.76 18.26 2.60
CA LYS A 142 -4.60 17.27 3.29
C LYS A 142 -5.21 16.26 2.32
N VAL A 143 -5.70 16.68 1.16
CA VAL A 143 -6.24 15.76 0.14
C VAL A 143 -5.15 14.82 -0.36
N VAL A 144 -3.96 15.33 -0.66
CA VAL A 144 -2.82 14.50 -1.10
C VAL A 144 -2.41 13.49 -0.03
N GLN A 145 -2.35 13.91 1.24
CA GLN A 145 -2.04 13.02 2.37
C GLN A 145 -3.11 11.94 2.55
N ASN A 146 -4.39 12.32 2.54
CA ASN A 146 -5.49 11.37 2.67
C ASN A 146 -5.52 10.35 1.52
N MET A 147 -5.22 10.78 0.29
CA MET A 147 -5.09 9.89 -0.85
C MET A 147 -3.95 8.89 -0.64
N ALA A 148 -2.78 9.37 -0.21
CA ALA A 148 -1.64 8.51 0.10
C ALA A 148 -1.94 7.52 1.23
N GLU A 149 -2.65 7.95 2.28
CA GLU A 149 -3.05 7.11 3.40
C GLU A 149 -4.06 6.04 3.00
N THR A 150 -5.03 6.40 2.15
CA THR A 150 -6.00 5.44 1.59
C THR A 150 -5.29 4.37 0.77
N ILE A 151 -4.30 4.78 -0.04
CA ILE A 151 -3.44 3.87 -0.82
C ILE A 151 -2.68 2.91 0.10
N LEU A 152 -2.02 3.44 1.13
CA LEU A 152 -1.21 2.67 2.08
C LEU A 152 -2.07 1.66 2.84
N GLN A 153 -3.23 2.10 3.32
CA GLN A 153 -4.15 1.24 4.05
C GLN A 153 -4.70 0.13 3.15
N SER A 154 -4.96 0.43 1.89
CA SER A 154 -5.38 -0.58 0.91
C SER A 154 -4.25 -1.57 0.59
N ALA A 155 -3.02 -1.10 0.41
CA ALA A 155 -1.85 -1.96 0.20
C ALA A 155 -1.67 -2.92 1.38
N ALA A 156 -1.68 -2.39 2.60
CA ALA A 156 -1.51 -3.18 3.81
C ALA A 156 -2.62 -4.24 3.97
N LYS A 157 -3.89 -3.84 3.80
CA LYS A 157 -5.02 -4.78 3.84
C LYS A 157 -4.87 -5.91 2.82
N ASN A 158 -4.40 -5.63 1.61
CA ASN A 158 -4.27 -6.64 0.56
C ASN A 158 -3.06 -7.57 0.74
N THR A 159 -2.01 -7.12 1.43
CA THR A 159 -0.79 -7.91 1.65
C THR A 159 -0.77 -8.69 2.96
N LEU A 160 -1.55 -8.30 3.97
CA LEU A 160 -1.57 -8.93 5.31
C LEU A 160 -1.77 -10.46 5.30
N LYS A 161 -2.49 -10.99 4.30
CA LYS A 161 -2.69 -12.44 4.12
C LYS A 161 -1.45 -13.20 3.65
N TYR A 162 -0.41 -12.51 3.17
CA TYR A 162 0.80 -13.09 2.59
C TYR A 162 2.06 -12.88 3.44
N THR A 163 1.95 -12.22 4.58
CA THR A 163 3.12 -11.85 5.39
C THR A 163 2.82 -11.92 6.88
N LEU A 164 3.88 -12.09 7.67
CA LEU A 164 3.90 -11.96 9.12
C LEU A 164 4.11 -10.51 9.60
N PHE A 165 4.47 -9.57 8.70
CA PHE A 165 4.63 -8.16 9.04
C PHE A 165 3.35 -7.54 9.61
N THR A 166 3.53 -6.59 10.53
CA THR A 166 2.43 -5.76 11.05
C THR A 166 1.97 -4.73 10.01
N GLU A 167 0.78 -4.14 10.19
CA GLU A 167 0.30 -3.09 9.29
C GLU A 167 1.29 -1.91 9.21
N TYR A 168 1.92 -1.55 10.33
CA TYR A 168 2.92 -0.49 10.40
C TYR A 168 4.17 -0.84 9.58
N GLN A 169 4.72 -2.05 9.75
CA GLN A 169 5.89 -2.50 9.00
C GLN A 169 5.63 -2.59 7.49
N ILE A 170 4.42 -2.97 7.09
CA ILE A 170 4.03 -2.97 5.67
C ILE A 170 3.99 -1.54 5.12
N LYS A 171 3.49 -0.56 5.88
CA LYS A 171 3.49 0.85 5.47
C LYS A 171 4.92 1.38 5.30
N ASP A 172 5.82 1.09 6.25
CA ASP A 172 7.22 1.50 6.15
C ASP A 172 7.91 0.87 4.93
N LEU A 173 7.70 -0.42 4.70
CA LEU A 173 8.20 -1.12 3.52
C LEU A 173 7.61 -0.55 2.23
N PHE A 174 6.35 -0.12 2.23
CA PHE A 174 5.73 0.53 1.08
C PHE A 174 6.36 1.89 0.77
N TYR A 175 6.70 2.68 1.78
CA TYR A 175 7.41 3.94 1.57
C TYR A 175 8.78 3.71 0.93
N VAL A 176 9.56 2.77 1.47
CA VAL A 176 10.86 2.40 0.89
C VAL A 176 10.72 1.90 -0.55
N PHE A 177 9.73 1.04 -0.81
CA PHE A 177 9.43 0.51 -2.13
C PHE A 177 9.02 1.61 -3.12
N LYS A 178 8.16 2.53 -2.68
CA LYS A 178 7.72 3.68 -3.48
C LYS A 178 8.89 4.61 -3.80
N ASP A 179 9.75 4.91 -2.84
CA ASP A 179 10.89 5.81 -3.04
C ASP A 179 11.94 5.20 -3.98
N ALA A 180 12.12 3.88 -3.93
CA ALA A 180 12.95 3.15 -4.89
C ALA A 180 12.32 3.04 -6.29
N SER A 181 10.99 3.16 -6.40
CA SER A 181 10.27 3.07 -7.67
C SER A 181 10.44 4.35 -8.48
N ARG A 182 11.05 4.22 -9.67
CA ARG A 182 11.19 5.33 -10.62
C ARG A 182 9.94 5.53 -11.47
N LEU A 183 8.80 5.81 -10.84
CA LEU A 183 7.60 6.17 -11.60
C LEU A 183 7.59 7.64 -11.99
N SER A 184 7.40 7.89 -13.28
CA SER A 184 6.99 9.19 -13.80
C SER A 184 5.62 9.55 -13.19
N LEU A 185 5.48 10.78 -12.69
CA LEU A 185 4.24 11.34 -12.12
C LEU A 185 2.99 11.16 -13.00
N THR A 186 3.16 10.81 -14.28
CA THR A 186 2.12 10.63 -15.30
C THR A 186 1.39 9.27 -15.25
N GLU A 187 2.01 8.21 -14.73
CA GLU A 187 1.39 6.87 -14.62
C GLU A 187 0.75 6.62 -13.24
N ALA A 188 1.16 7.37 -12.23
CA ALA A 188 0.58 7.37 -10.87
C ALA A 188 -0.87 7.88 -10.81
N THR A 189 -1.39 8.43 -11.92
CA THR A 189 -2.67 9.13 -12.00
C THR A 189 -3.86 8.32 -12.52
N ASP A 190 -3.72 7.02 -12.85
CA ASP A 190 -4.89 6.19 -13.20
C ASP A 190 -5.71 5.87 -11.94
N PRO A 191 -6.91 6.47 -11.74
CA PRO A 191 -7.69 6.28 -10.53
C PRO A 191 -8.29 4.86 -10.41
N ARG A 192 -8.15 4.03 -11.46
CA ARG A 192 -8.73 2.69 -11.52
C ARG A 192 -7.81 1.59 -11.01
N LYS A 193 -6.49 1.85 -10.92
CA LYS A 193 -5.50 0.91 -10.39
C LYS A 193 -5.17 1.25 -8.94
N LEU A 194 -5.11 0.25 -8.08
CA LEU A 194 -4.69 0.47 -6.70
C LEU A 194 -3.19 0.76 -6.69
N ALA A 195 -2.69 1.69 -5.88
CA ALA A 195 -1.31 2.17 -6.11
C ALA A 195 -0.22 1.11 -5.85
N TYR A 196 -0.48 0.06 -5.06
CA TYR A 196 0.44 -1.09 -4.95
C TYR A 196 0.54 -1.92 -6.25
N GLU A 197 -0.44 -1.78 -7.15
CA GLU A 197 -0.43 -2.33 -8.51
C GLU A 197 0.27 -1.39 -9.49
N THR A 198 0.35 -0.10 -9.14
CA THR A 198 0.99 0.94 -9.93
C THR A 198 2.49 0.96 -9.70
N TYR A 199 2.96 0.95 -8.44
CA TYR A 199 4.39 0.99 -8.14
C TYR A 199 5.10 -0.32 -8.50
N ARG A 200 6.19 -0.19 -9.25
CA ARG A 200 7.06 -1.27 -9.70
C ARG A 200 8.52 -0.83 -9.52
N ILE A 201 9.37 -1.73 -9.06
CA ILE A 201 10.82 -1.43 -8.96
C ILE A 201 11.58 -2.22 -10.02
N SER A 202 12.55 -1.54 -10.64
CA SER A 202 13.43 -2.16 -11.63
C SER A 202 14.43 -3.10 -10.95
N ARG A 203 15.08 -3.95 -11.73
CA ARG A 203 16.17 -4.81 -11.25
C ARG A 203 17.26 -4.03 -10.51
N ASN A 204 17.64 -2.86 -11.02
CA ASN A 204 18.71 -2.07 -10.41
C ASN A 204 18.30 -1.52 -9.05
N ASP A 205 17.09 -0.97 -8.95
CA ASP A 205 16.58 -0.42 -7.68
C ASP A 205 16.33 -1.55 -6.66
N TYR A 206 15.90 -2.72 -7.12
CA TYR A 206 15.81 -3.94 -6.31
C TYR A 206 17.16 -4.34 -5.70
N LEU A 207 18.25 -4.36 -6.50
CA LEU A 207 19.59 -4.70 -5.99
C LEU A 207 20.06 -3.72 -4.91
N VAL A 208 19.71 -2.44 -5.03
CA VAL A 208 19.98 -1.44 -3.98
C VAL A 208 19.21 -1.80 -2.71
N LEU A 209 17.92 -2.09 -2.81
CA LEU A 209 17.11 -2.48 -1.64
C LEU A 209 17.62 -3.77 -0.97
N CYS A 210 18.07 -4.74 -1.76
CA CYS A 210 18.68 -5.98 -1.27
C CYS A 210 19.86 -5.70 -0.33
N LYS A 211 20.75 -4.77 -0.70
CA LYS A 211 21.93 -4.41 0.11
C LYS A 211 21.57 -3.93 1.52
N TYR A 212 20.46 -3.21 1.69
CA TYR A 212 20.08 -2.63 2.97
C TYR A 212 19.08 -3.49 3.75
N LEU A 213 18.07 -4.02 3.06
CA LEU A 213 16.92 -4.62 3.72
C LEU A 213 17.05 -6.13 3.97
N SER A 214 17.91 -6.84 3.24
CA SER A 214 17.99 -8.29 3.33
C SER A 214 19.18 -8.77 4.17
N PRO A 215 19.03 -9.88 4.92
CA PRO A 215 20.13 -10.51 5.64
C PRO A 215 21.06 -11.34 4.72
N TRP A 216 20.67 -11.59 3.47
CA TRP A 216 21.33 -12.58 2.59
C TRP A 216 22.38 -11.99 1.64
N PHE A 217 22.48 -10.67 1.48
CA PHE A 217 23.31 -10.08 0.43
C PHE A 217 24.63 -9.49 0.96
N ILE A 218 25.22 -10.16 1.95
CA ILE A 218 26.44 -9.74 2.66
C ILE A 218 27.69 -10.51 2.17
N GLY A 219 27.51 -11.70 1.58
CA GLY A 219 28.62 -12.59 1.19
C GLY A 219 29.29 -12.31 -0.16
N GLU A 220 30.07 -13.28 -0.66
CA GLU A 220 30.79 -13.16 -1.94
C GLU A 220 29.82 -13.26 -3.12
N GLN A 221 29.82 -12.25 -4.01
CA GLN A 221 28.91 -12.15 -5.17
C GLN A 221 27.41 -12.14 -4.82
N PRO A 222 26.94 -11.17 -3.99
CA PRO A 222 25.55 -11.11 -3.55
C PRO A 222 24.56 -10.85 -4.69
N GLU A 223 25.04 -10.24 -5.78
CA GLU A 223 24.24 -9.90 -6.95
C GLU A 223 23.70 -11.14 -7.68
N ASP A 224 24.41 -12.27 -7.69
CA ASP A 224 23.99 -13.46 -8.43
C ASP A 224 22.71 -14.05 -7.83
N LEU A 225 22.71 -14.24 -6.51
CA LEU A 225 21.54 -14.74 -5.78
C LEU A 225 20.38 -13.73 -5.82
N ALA A 226 20.68 -12.43 -5.70
CA ALA A 226 19.67 -11.38 -5.79
C ALA A 226 18.99 -11.39 -7.18
N ASN A 227 19.77 -11.50 -8.26
CA ASN A 227 19.23 -11.61 -9.61
C ASN A 227 18.38 -12.87 -9.80
N LEU A 228 18.79 -13.99 -9.21
CA LEU A 228 18.03 -15.24 -9.28
C LEU A 228 16.68 -15.12 -8.56
N LEU A 229 16.66 -14.51 -7.37
CA LEU A 229 15.45 -14.19 -6.62
C LEU A 229 14.55 -13.23 -7.40
N PHE A 230 15.11 -12.14 -7.95
CA PHE A 230 14.37 -11.18 -8.78
C PHE A 230 13.67 -11.89 -9.95
N ASN A 231 14.41 -12.68 -10.73
CA ASN A 231 13.86 -13.44 -11.85
C ASN A 231 12.71 -14.35 -11.39
N SER A 232 12.91 -15.07 -10.29
CA SER A 232 11.94 -16.03 -9.75
C SER A 232 10.61 -15.38 -9.36
N PHE A 233 10.66 -14.21 -8.71
CA PHE A 233 9.46 -13.47 -8.28
C PHE A 233 8.79 -12.68 -9.40
N CYS A 234 9.52 -12.39 -10.49
CA CYS A 234 8.96 -11.79 -11.69
C CYS A 234 8.32 -12.80 -12.66
N LEU A 235 8.69 -14.10 -12.59
CA LEU A 235 8.16 -15.15 -13.46
C LEU A 235 6.62 -15.18 -13.55
N PRO A 236 5.85 -15.16 -12.45
CA PRO A 236 4.39 -15.30 -12.50
C PRO A 236 3.68 -14.13 -13.21
N THR A 237 4.35 -12.98 -13.30
CA THR A 237 3.80 -11.78 -13.93
C THR A 237 4.37 -11.54 -15.33
N ASN A 238 5.34 -12.36 -15.76
CA ASN A 238 6.13 -12.18 -16.98
C ASN A 238 6.59 -10.72 -17.18
N SER A 239 6.98 -10.08 -16.08
CA SER A 239 7.40 -8.68 -16.04
C SER A 239 8.91 -8.60 -15.81
N ASN A 240 9.51 -7.46 -16.17
CA ASN A 240 10.91 -7.16 -15.85
C ASN A 240 11.05 -6.33 -14.58
N GLU A 241 9.98 -6.24 -13.78
CA GLU A 241 9.89 -5.40 -12.59
C GLU A 241 9.10 -6.13 -11.51
N ILE A 242 9.39 -5.89 -10.24
CA ILE A 242 8.67 -6.54 -9.14
C ILE A 242 7.61 -5.57 -8.58
N ASP A 243 6.38 -6.06 -8.34
CA ASP A 243 5.36 -5.31 -7.60
C ASP A 243 5.55 -5.40 -6.10
N PHE A 244 4.83 -4.54 -5.40
CA PHE A 244 4.84 -4.51 -3.95
C PHE A 244 4.39 -5.84 -3.31
N ILE A 245 3.45 -6.58 -3.92
CA ILE A 245 2.98 -7.84 -3.35
C ILE A 245 4.10 -8.89 -3.37
N ASN A 246 4.76 -9.06 -4.52
CA ASN A 246 5.87 -10.01 -4.65
C ASN A 246 7.10 -9.56 -3.87
N PHE A 247 7.32 -8.24 -3.75
CA PHE A 247 8.30 -7.67 -2.82
C PHE A 247 7.99 -8.08 -1.37
N ILE A 248 6.80 -7.81 -0.86
CA ILE A 248 6.43 -8.18 0.53
C ILE A 248 6.56 -9.68 0.77
N ARG A 249 6.15 -10.51 -0.19
CA ARG A 249 6.29 -11.97 -0.10
C ARG A 249 7.74 -12.43 0.02
N LEU A 250 8.62 -11.90 -0.83
CA LEU A 250 10.05 -12.23 -0.77
C LEU A 250 10.64 -11.81 0.58
N TRP A 251 10.44 -10.54 0.98
CA TRP A 251 10.98 -10.04 2.24
C TRP A 251 10.39 -10.73 3.46
N ASN A 252 9.15 -11.21 3.38
CA ASN A 252 8.56 -12.03 4.42
C ASN A 252 9.35 -13.33 4.63
N ILE A 253 9.68 -14.05 3.56
CA ILE A 253 10.46 -15.30 3.66
C ILE A 253 11.87 -15.00 4.17
N LEU A 254 12.50 -13.95 3.65
CA LEU A 254 13.87 -13.61 4.03
C LEU A 254 14.00 -13.23 5.51
N LEU A 255 13.05 -12.46 6.05
CA LEU A 255 13.12 -11.92 7.41
C LEU A 255 12.35 -12.73 8.45
N ASN A 256 11.16 -13.22 8.10
CA ASN A 256 10.25 -13.90 9.03
C ASN A 256 10.10 -15.40 8.75
N GLY A 257 10.64 -15.91 7.64
CA GLY A 257 10.50 -17.30 7.25
C GLY A 257 11.32 -18.24 8.14
N ASP A 258 10.76 -19.42 8.41
CA ASP A 258 11.49 -20.48 9.09
C ASP A 258 12.58 -21.09 8.18
N VAL A 259 13.45 -21.93 8.75
CA VAL A 259 14.55 -22.57 8.00
C VAL A 259 14.00 -23.39 6.82
N THR A 260 12.87 -24.06 7.00
CA THR A 260 12.21 -24.84 5.95
C THR A 260 11.75 -23.96 4.78
N GLU A 261 11.08 -22.83 5.03
CA GLU A 261 10.64 -21.90 3.99
C GLU A 261 11.81 -21.28 3.23
N LYS A 262 12.89 -20.93 3.94
CA LYS A 262 14.13 -20.40 3.35
C LYS A 262 14.83 -21.45 2.48
N LEU A 263 14.93 -22.70 2.94
CA LEU A 263 15.47 -23.81 2.15
C LEU A 263 14.58 -24.15 0.95
N LYS A 264 13.26 -24.11 1.10
CA LYS A 264 12.31 -24.28 -0.02
C LYS A 264 12.52 -23.22 -1.08
N LEU A 265 12.66 -21.95 -0.67
CA LEU A 265 12.93 -20.86 -1.60
C LEU A 265 14.24 -21.12 -2.36
N LEU A 266 15.33 -21.44 -1.67
CA LEU A 266 16.61 -21.77 -2.29
C LEU A 266 16.50 -22.96 -3.25
N PHE A 267 15.75 -24.01 -2.87
CA PHE A 267 15.49 -25.15 -3.75
C PHE A 267 14.77 -24.73 -5.04
N ILE A 268 13.70 -23.96 -4.91
CA ILE A 268 12.83 -23.58 -6.04
C ILE A 268 13.56 -22.65 -7.02
N ILE A 269 14.33 -21.67 -6.53
CA ILE A 269 14.99 -20.70 -7.42
C ILE A 269 16.10 -21.31 -8.30
N HIS A 270 16.61 -22.48 -7.92
CA HIS A 270 17.67 -23.20 -8.67
C HIS A 270 17.12 -24.20 -9.70
N LEU A 271 15.80 -24.33 -9.83
CA LEU A 271 15.19 -25.14 -10.89
C LEU A 271 15.41 -24.47 -12.24
N LYS A 272 15.97 -25.19 -13.23
CA LYS A 272 16.25 -24.65 -14.58
C LYS A 272 14.97 -24.43 -15.39
N ASP A 273 13.99 -25.31 -15.24
CA ASP A 273 12.73 -25.22 -15.97
C ASP A 273 11.83 -24.16 -15.32
N LYS A 274 11.66 -23.04 -16.02
CA LYS A 274 10.82 -21.91 -15.61
C LYS A 274 9.39 -22.32 -15.27
N LYS A 275 8.79 -23.31 -15.96
CA LYS A 275 7.42 -23.77 -15.66
C LYS A 275 7.36 -24.54 -14.34
N ARG A 276 8.37 -25.38 -14.08
CA ARG A 276 8.50 -26.09 -12.80
C ARG A 276 8.72 -25.11 -11.66
N GLN A 277 9.58 -24.12 -11.88
CA GLN A 277 9.88 -23.05 -10.94
C GLN A 277 8.64 -22.21 -10.63
N GLU A 278 7.91 -21.74 -11.65
CA GLU A 278 6.69 -20.95 -11.48
C GLU A 278 5.61 -21.71 -10.68
N LYS A 279 5.36 -22.98 -11.02
CA LYS A 279 4.40 -23.82 -10.30
C LYS A 279 4.81 -24.01 -8.83
N ALA A 280 6.09 -24.27 -8.57
CA ALA A 280 6.59 -24.46 -7.22
C ALA A 280 6.56 -23.15 -6.40
N MET A 281 6.90 -22.02 -7.03
CA MET A 281 6.79 -20.68 -6.43
C MET A 281 5.34 -20.37 -6.06
N ALA A 282 4.37 -20.71 -6.91
CA ALA A 282 2.96 -20.49 -6.61
C ALA A 282 2.55 -21.22 -5.32
N THR A 283 2.97 -22.48 -5.15
CA THR A 283 2.71 -23.27 -3.93
C THR A 283 3.40 -22.69 -2.69
N LEU A 284 4.63 -22.18 -2.82
CA LEU A 284 5.34 -21.54 -1.70
C LEU A 284 4.67 -20.23 -1.26
N LEU A 285 4.09 -19.48 -2.21
CA LEU A 285 3.50 -18.16 -1.99
C LEU A 285 1.99 -18.19 -1.69
N GLU A 286 1.40 -19.38 -1.57
CA GLU A 286 0.00 -19.53 -1.15
C GLU A 286 -0.20 -18.98 0.27
N PRO A 287 -1.26 -18.21 0.52
CA PRO A 287 -1.51 -17.63 1.82
C PRO A 287 -1.78 -18.73 2.85
N SER A 288 -1.06 -18.69 3.98
CA SER A 288 -1.28 -19.64 5.09
C SER A 288 -2.73 -19.54 5.60
N PRO A 289 -3.44 -20.67 5.80
CA PRO A 289 -4.84 -20.68 6.20
C PRO A 289 -5.10 -20.04 7.58
N VAL A 290 -4.08 -19.84 8.41
CA VAL A 290 -4.20 -19.27 9.78
C VAL A 290 -4.64 -17.80 9.79
N ARG A 291 -4.30 -17.02 8.75
CA ARG A 291 -4.71 -15.60 8.66
C ARG A 291 -5.90 -15.35 7.74
N SER A 292 -6.21 -16.29 6.83
CA SER A 292 -7.36 -16.20 5.91
C SER A 292 -8.71 -16.17 6.65
N THR A 293 -8.80 -16.76 7.84
CA THR A 293 -10.00 -16.73 8.70
C THR A 293 -10.27 -15.38 9.35
N SER A 294 -9.29 -14.46 9.43
CA SER A 294 -9.49 -13.11 9.98
C SER A 294 -10.04 -12.10 8.98
N MET A 295 -10.17 -12.46 7.70
CA MET A 295 -10.71 -11.61 6.63
C MET A 295 -12.03 -12.16 6.07
N MET A 296 -13.01 -12.44 6.93
CA MET A 296 -14.40 -12.29 6.50
C MET A 296 -14.72 -10.79 6.53
N ILE A 297 -14.50 -10.13 5.39
CA ILE A 297 -15.11 -8.82 5.13
C ILE A 297 -16.61 -9.05 5.11
N ASN A 298 -17.27 -8.70 6.20
CA ASN A 298 -18.72 -8.60 6.23
C ASN A 298 -19.10 -7.46 5.28
N THR A 299 -19.50 -7.78 4.06
CA THR A 299 -20.25 -6.87 3.19
C THR A 299 -21.65 -6.74 3.77
N LYS A 300 -21.79 -6.12 4.94
CA LYS A 300 -23.10 -5.70 5.43
C LYS A 300 -23.41 -4.37 4.76
N GLN A 301 -24.33 -4.45 3.80
CA GLN A 301 -25.14 -3.31 3.38
C GLN A 301 -25.66 -2.60 4.64
N THR A 302 -25.52 -1.29 4.59
CA THR A 302 -26.09 -0.29 5.49
C THR A 302 -27.45 -0.68 6.04
N GLU A 303 -27.57 -0.67 7.36
CA GLU A 303 -28.75 -0.13 8.05
C GLU A 303 -28.31 0.46 9.39
N SER A 304 -28.88 1.63 9.67
CA SER A 304 -28.65 2.56 10.77
C SER A 304 -28.58 1.95 12.17
N THR A 305 -27.69 2.48 13.02
CA THR A 305 -28.04 3.16 14.29
C THR A 305 -26.79 3.65 15.01
N ALA A 306 -26.89 4.84 15.59
CA ALA A 306 -25.85 5.49 16.36
C ALA A 306 -25.67 4.86 17.75
N SER A 307 -24.43 4.73 18.22
CA SER A 307 -24.04 4.97 19.64
C SER A 307 -22.53 4.83 19.84
N THR A 308 -21.95 5.91 20.40
CA THR A 308 -20.85 6.00 21.39
C THR A 308 -19.58 5.13 21.27
N GLU A 309 -18.47 5.84 21.06
CA GLU A 309 -17.21 5.85 21.82
C GLU A 309 -16.64 4.58 22.48
N GLU A 310 -15.32 4.47 22.30
CA GLU A 310 -14.32 3.72 23.08
C GLU A 310 -14.43 2.19 23.12
N ASP A 311 -13.72 1.53 22.21
CA ASP A 311 -13.21 0.18 22.50
C ASP A 311 -11.71 0.10 22.21
N LEU A 312 -10.96 -0.01 23.31
CA LEU A 312 -9.54 -0.34 23.36
C LEU A 312 -9.28 -1.68 22.66
N LEU A 313 -8.50 -1.67 21.58
CA LEU A 313 -8.00 -2.88 20.93
C LEU A 313 -6.97 -3.57 21.82
N THR A 314 -7.40 -4.54 22.62
CA THR A 314 -6.50 -5.55 23.17
C THR A 314 -6.36 -6.68 22.14
N ILE A 315 -5.21 -6.75 21.48
CA ILE A 315 -4.84 -7.85 20.59
C ILE A 315 -4.17 -8.91 21.47
N ASP A 316 -4.91 -9.98 21.75
CA ASP A 316 -4.37 -11.17 22.40
C ASP A 316 -3.63 -12.00 21.33
N VAL A 317 -2.30 -11.92 21.32
CA VAL A 317 -1.44 -12.72 20.43
C VAL A 317 -1.33 -14.11 21.04
N LYS A 318 -2.12 -15.06 20.54
CA LYS A 318 -1.85 -16.48 20.77
C LYS A 318 -0.85 -16.98 19.73
N ASP A 319 0.29 -17.46 20.22
CA ASP A 319 1.29 -18.22 19.47
C ASP A 319 0.61 -19.42 18.81
N GLY A 320 0.32 -19.30 17.52
CA GLY A 320 -0.21 -20.38 16.68
C GLY A 320 0.92 -20.93 15.81
N GLU A 321 1.30 -22.19 16.03
CA GLU A 321 2.24 -22.92 15.18
C GLU A 321 1.85 -22.83 13.69
N VAL A 322 2.84 -22.55 12.84
CA VAL A 322 2.70 -22.48 11.38
C VAL A 322 2.32 -23.86 10.82
N PRO A 323 1.24 -24.00 10.03
CA PRO A 323 0.92 -25.27 9.41
C PRO A 323 1.92 -25.56 8.29
N LYS A 324 2.76 -26.58 8.47
CA LYS A 324 3.72 -27.06 7.48
C LYS A 324 3.01 -27.49 6.20
N ILE A 325 3.23 -26.76 5.10
CA ILE A 325 2.85 -27.16 3.73
C ILE A 325 3.50 -28.52 3.43
N LYS A 326 2.69 -29.52 3.06
CA LYS A 326 3.16 -30.88 2.74
C LYS A 326 4.19 -30.81 1.60
N SER A 327 5.44 -31.11 1.92
CA SER A 327 6.61 -31.09 1.04
C SER A 327 6.50 -31.98 -0.21
N SER A 328 5.57 -32.95 -0.20
CA SER A 328 5.45 -34.06 -1.16
C SER A 328 4.97 -33.68 -2.58
N GLN A 329 5.09 -32.43 -3.00
CA GLN A 329 4.61 -31.94 -4.31
C GLN A 329 5.64 -31.13 -5.10
N LEU A 330 6.84 -30.90 -4.54
CA LEU A 330 7.90 -30.17 -5.24
C LEU A 330 8.59 -31.07 -6.29
N PRO A 331 8.99 -30.50 -7.45
CA PRO A 331 9.64 -31.28 -8.49
C PRO A 331 11.07 -31.68 -8.10
N LEU A 332 11.56 -32.79 -8.65
CA LEU A 332 12.90 -33.33 -8.35
C LEU A 332 14.01 -32.48 -8.96
N MET A 333 15.07 -32.22 -8.21
CA MET A 333 16.23 -31.46 -8.64
C MET A 333 17.26 -32.35 -9.35
N ASP A 334 17.82 -31.88 -10.46
CA ASP A 334 18.92 -32.56 -11.16
C ASP A 334 20.29 -32.26 -10.50
N GLN A 335 21.33 -33.01 -10.86
CA GLN A 335 22.65 -32.86 -10.23
C GLN A 335 23.28 -31.49 -10.48
N THR A 336 23.06 -30.90 -11.66
CA THR A 336 23.62 -29.60 -12.00
C THR A 336 22.91 -28.48 -11.23
N GLU A 337 21.58 -28.55 -11.14
CA GLU A 337 20.75 -27.66 -10.31
C GLU A 337 21.20 -27.71 -8.85
N PHE A 338 21.46 -28.92 -8.33
CA PHE A 338 21.97 -29.11 -6.97
C PHE A 338 23.37 -28.51 -6.75
N ILE A 339 24.27 -28.67 -7.71
CA ILE A 339 25.62 -28.05 -7.64
C ILE A 339 25.50 -26.52 -7.61
N HIS A 340 24.62 -25.93 -8.43
CA HIS A 340 24.38 -24.49 -8.40
C HIS A 340 23.78 -24.02 -7.07
N LEU A 341 22.84 -24.78 -6.50
CA LEU A 341 22.30 -24.49 -5.17
C LEU A 341 23.39 -24.49 -4.11
N CYS A 342 24.26 -25.50 -4.09
CA CYS A 342 25.38 -25.56 -3.15
C CYS A 342 26.34 -24.37 -3.32
N LYS A 343 26.61 -23.96 -4.57
CA LYS A 343 27.44 -22.79 -4.85
C LYS A 343 26.80 -21.51 -4.32
N SER A 344 25.49 -21.32 -4.52
CA SER A 344 24.77 -20.16 -3.98
C SER A 344 24.75 -20.16 -2.45
N MET A 345 24.58 -21.31 -1.80
CA MET A 345 24.67 -21.42 -0.34
C MET A 345 26.07 -21.11 0.17
N TYR A 346 27.11 -21.59 -0.52
CA TYR A 346 28.50 -21.29 -0.17
C TYR A 346 28.77 -19.78 -0.23
N ASN A 347 28.45 -19.14 -1.36
CA ASN A 347 28.60 -17.70 -1.55
C ASN A 347 27.81 -16.88 -0.52
N LEU A 348 26.58 -17.30 -0.24
CA LEU A 348 25.68 -16.68 0.73
C LEU A 348 26.24 -16.70 2.16
N MET A 349 26.90 -17.80 2.53
CA MET A 349 27.46 -17.99 3.87
C MET A 349 28.88 -17.44 4.01
N THR A 350 29.52 -16.98 2.92
CA THR A 350 30.90 -16.49 2.97
C THR A 350 30.96 -15.13 3.67
N GLY A 351 31.93 -14.94 4.57
CA GLY A 351 32.14 -13.72 5.34
C GLY A 351 31.50 -13.71 6.73
N ASP A 352 30.93 -14.84 7.17
CA ASP A 352 30.45 -15.06 8.52
C ASP A 352 31.62 -15.36 9.49
N VAL A 353 31.40 -15.13 10.78
CA VAL A 353 32.42 -15.38 11.82
C VAL A 353 32.69 -16.90 11.96
N ASP A 354 31.70 -17.73 11.66
CA ASP A 354 31.77 -19.20 11.76
C ASP A 354 31.94 -19.92 10.40
N ASP A 355 32.46 -19.23 9.38
CA ASP A 355 32.64 -19.70 8.00
C ASP A 355 33.20 -21.13 7.90
N GLU A 356 34.25 -21.48 8.65
CA GLU A 356 34.87 -22.80 8.58
C GLU A 356 33.92 -23.94 8.98
N ASN A 357 33.11 -23.72 10.02
CA ASN A 357 32.15 -24.71 10.49
C ASN A 357 30.95 -24.82 9.54
N LEU A 358 30.51 -23.69 8.96
CA LEU A 358 29.45 -23.64 7.96
C LEU A 358 29.86 -24.38 6.68
N PHE A 359 31.09 -24.14 6.19
CA PHE A 359 31.61 -24.83 5.02
C PHE A 359 31.79 -26.32 5.25
N ARG A 360 32.22 -26.74 6.44
CA ARG A 360 32.31 -28.16 6.80
C ARG A 360 30.94 -28.82 6.83
N ALA A 361 29.96 -28.18 7.46
CA ALA A 361 28.58 -28.65 7.51
C ALA A 361 28.00 -28.77 6.09
N LEU A 362 28.10 -27.71 5.28
CA LEU A 362 27.63 -27.72 3.89
C LEU A 362 28.30 -28.81 3.05
N THR A 363 29.62 -28.98 3.17
CA THR A 363 30.35 -30.04 2.47
C THR A 363 29.87 -31.43 2.90
N THR A 364 29.60 -31.62 4.19
CA THR A 364 29.12 -32.90 4.75
C THR A 364 27.72 -33.21 4.22
N SER A 365 26.78 -32.28 4.35
CA SER A 365 25.42 -32.41 3.81
C SER A 365 25.44 -32.64 2.29
N SER A 366 26.21 -31.86 1.54
CA SER A 366 26.30 -32.03 0.08
C SER A 366 26.91 -33.37 -0.33
N THR A 367 27.92 -33.86 0.38
CA THR A 367 28.52 -35.17 0.12
C THR A 367 27.54 -36.31 0.41
N ILE A 368 26.79 -36.22 1.50
CA ILE A 368 25.74 -37.19 1.84
C ILE A 368 24.67 -37.20 0.75
N LEU A 369 24.21 -36.03 0.31
CA LEU A 369 23.17 -35.91 -0.71
C LEU A 369 23.62 -36.44 -2.08
N LEU A 370 24.86 -36.17 -2.49
CA LEU A 370 25.42 -36.74 -3.72
C LEU A 370 25.44 -38.26 -3.67
N LYS A 371 25.95 -38.84 -2.58
CA LYS A 371 25.98 -40.29 -2.36
C LYS A 371 24.57 -40.90 -2.31
N THR A 372 23.63 -40.26 -1.60
CA THR A 372 22.25 -40.74 -1.51
C THR A 372 21.55 -40.70 -2.87
N GLY A 373 21.74 -39.65 -3.67
CA GLY A 373 21.19 -39.59 -5.03
C GLY A 373 21.83 -40.60 -5.99
N GLU A 374 23.11 -40.95 -5.80
CA GLU A 374 23.77 -42.05 -6.54
C GLU A 374 23.22 -43.43 -6.16
N MET A 375 22.71 -43.60 -4.94
CA MET A 375 22.12 -44.85 -4.44
C MET A 375 20.65 -45.02 -4.86
N CYS A 376 19.96 -43.94 -5.23
CA CYS A 376 18.59 -43.96 -5.75
C CYS A 376 18.48 -44.38 -7.25
N LYS A 377 19.59 -44.85 -7.85
CA LYS A 377 19.57 -45.51 -9.17
C LYS A 377 18.55 -46.65 -9.17
N PRO A 378 17.66 -46.77 -10.17
CA PRO A 378 16.57 -47.74 -10.12
C PRO A 378 17.11 -49.17 -10.14
N TYR A 379 17.02 -49.87 -9.00
CA TYR A 379 16.91 -51.33 -8.98
C TYR A 379 15.49 -51.70 -9.42
N ARG A 380 15.22 -51.64 -10.73
CA ARG A 380 14.00 -52.18 -11.32
C ARG A 380 14.37 -53.07 -12.51
N ARG A 381 14.72 -54.33 -12.20
CA ARG A 381 14.67 -55.45 -13.15
C ARG A 381 14.01 -56.64 -12.46
N LEU A 382 13.39 -57.47 -13.31
CA LEU A 382 12.46 -58.59 -13.08
C LEU A 382 11.00 -58.07 -13.15
N GLU A 383 10.23 -58.27 -14.22
CA GLU A 383 10.23 -59.31 -15.27
C GLU A 383 9.63 -58.76 -16.59
N GLY A 384 10.10 -59.30 -17.71
CA GLY A 384 9.37 -59.38 -19.01
C GLY A 384 9.20 -58.11 -19.82
N ASP A 385 10.14 -57.81 -20.74
CA ASP A 385 9.85 -57.80 -22.18
C ASP A 385 11.02 -57.28 -23.02
N THR A 386 11.09 -57.82 -24.23
CA THR A 386 12.19 -57.79 -25.18
C THR A 386 12.32 -56.47 -25.95
N ALA A 387 13.58 -56.04 -26.10
CA ALA A 387 14.19 -55.35 -27.23
C ALA A 387 13.69 -53.94 -27.66
N ASN A 388 14.70 -53.06 -27.81
CA ASN A 388 14.76 -51.79 -28.55
C ASN A 388 14.26 -50.51 -27.86
N SER A 389 15.10 -49.97 -26.98
CA SER A 389 15.45 -48.54 -26.92
C SER A 389 16.71 -48.38 -26.08
N GLU A 390 17.87 -48.39 -26.74
CA GLU A 390 19.11 -47.85 -26.19
C GLU A 390 18.99 -46.32 -26.21
N GLU A 391 18.77 -45.72 -25.03
CA GLU A 391 19.25 -44.40 -24.56
C GLU A 391 18.32 -43.85 -23.47
N THR A 392 18.91 -43.19 -22.46
CA THR A 392 18.28 -42.35 -21.41
C THR A 392 17.53 -43.01 -20.26
N ILE A 393 18.20 -43.75 -19.36
CA ILE A 393 17.71 -43.87 -17.96
C ILE A 393 18.90 -43.97 -16.99
N ASN A 394 19.50 -42.82 -16.62
CA ASN A 394 20.53 -42.74 -15.56
C ASN A 394 20.72 -41.28 -15.07
N GLU A 395 19.64 -40.57 -14.74
CA GLU A 395 19.75 -39.20 -14.25
C GLU A 395 19.62 -39.15 -12.72
N TRP A 396 20.66 -38.65 -12.05
CA TRP A 396 20.67 -38.36 -10.62
C TRP A 396 19.57 -37.35 -10.30
N THR A 397 18.80 -37.61 -9.25
CA THR A 397 17.72 -36.72 -8.81
C THR A 397 17.69 -36.59 -7.28
N LEU A 398 17.20 -35.45 -6.80
CA LEU A 398 17.10 -35.12 -5.39
C LEU A 398 15.72 -34.54 -5.07
N SER A 399 15.07 -35.05 -4.01
CA SER A 399 13.81 -34.46 -3.49
C SER A 399 14.08 -33.36 -2.46
N PHE A 400 13.11 -32.47 -2.27
CA PHE A 400 13.22 -31.42 -1.26
C PHE A 400 13.31 -32.00 0.16
N GLU A 401 12.60 -33.08 0.48
CA GLU A 401 12.66 -33.73 1.80
C GLU A 401 14.07 -34.25 2.13
N GLN A 402 14.76 -34.78 1.12
CA GLN A 402 16.13 -35.24 1.27
C GLN A 402 17.06 -34.07 1.57
N LEU A 403 16.94 -32.96 0.81
CA LEU A 403 17.70 -31.73 1.05
C LEU A 403 17.41 -31.18 2.46
N GLU A 404 16.14 -31.02 2.81
CA GLU A 404 15.68 -30.48 4.09
C GLU A 404 16.21 -31.29 5.26
N ALA A 405 16.10 -32.63 5.20
CA ALA A 405 16.59 -33.50 6.26
C ALA A 405 18.12 -33.41 6.43
N ALA A 406 18.87 -33.36 5.32
CA ALA A 406 20.33 -33.27 5.36
C ALA A 406 20.84 -31.91 5.85
N MET A 407 20.14 -30.82 5.53
CA MET A 407 20.51 -29.48 5.99
C MET A 407 20.10 -29.23 7.45
N ASN A 408 18.91 -29.70 7.86
CA ASN A 408 18.44 -29.56 9.24
C ASN A 408 19.20 -30.46 10.24
N ALA A 409 19.91 -31.49 9.76
CA ALA A 409 20.77 -32.32 10.62
C ALA A 409 22.02 -31.56 11.11
N GLU A 410 22.46 -30.53 10.37
CA GLU A 410 23.64 -29.74 10.70
C GLU A 410 23.25 -28.48 11.48
N ALA A 411 23.53 -28.49 12.78
CA ALA A 411 23.18 -27.38 13.68
C ALA A 411 23.76 -26.03 13.22
N SER A 412 24.96 -26.02 12.62
CA SER A 412 25.59 -24.79 12.12
C SER A 412 24.75 -24.12 11.03
N ILE A 413 24.17 -24.89 10.11
CA ILE A 413 23.36 -24.37 9.00
C ILE A 413 22.05 -23.78 9.54
N VAL A 414 21.39 -24.52 10.44
CA VAL A 414 20.14 -24.08 11.08
C VAL A 414 20.36 -22.80 11.87
N ASN A 415 21.39 -22.78 12.72
CA ASN A 415 21.74 -21.62 13.54
C ASN A 415 22.04 -20.38 12.68
N TRP A 416 22.74 -20.55 11.54
CA TRP A 416 22.99 -19.45 10.62
C TRP A 416 21.70 -18.83 10.07
N PHE A 417 20.73 -19.65 9.63
CA PHE A 417 19.46 -19.15 9.12
C PHE A 417 18.60 -18.46 10.18
N GLU A 418 18.72 -18.84 11.46
CA GLU A 418 18.00 -18.23 12.58
C GLU A 418 18.67 -16.93 13.05
N VAL A 419 19.99 -16.95 13.26
CA VAL A 419 20.74 -15.82 13.81
C VAL A 419 20.93 -14.71 12.79
N ASN A 420 21.21 -15.01 11.52
CA ASN A 420 21.44 -14.00 10.48
C ASN A 420 20.21 -13.09 10.31
N THR A 421 19.00 -13.64 10.41
CA THR A 421 17.77 -12.84 10.39
C THR A 421 17.60 -11.89 11.58
N GLN A 422 18.24 -12.18 12.72
CA GLN A 422 18.07 -11.44 13.97
C GLN A 422 19.14 -10.36 14.21
N GLN A 423 20.21 -10.31 13.40
CA GLN A 423 21.33 -9.38 13.62
C GLN A 423 20.94 -7.89 13.54
N GLN A 424 19.94 -7.54 12.72
CA GLN A 424 19.43 -6.18 12.58
C GLN A 424 17.92 -6.20 12.44
N SER A 425 17.24 -5.33 13.20
CA SER A 425 15.79 -5.17 13.08
C SER A 425 15.42 -4.55 11.73
N LEU A 426 14.18 -4.79 11.28
CA LEU A 426 13.66 -4.17 10.06
C LEU A 426 13.74 -2.63 10.13
N GLU A 427 13.45 -2.05 11.29
CA GLU A 427 13.53 -0.60 11.53
C GLU A 427 14.96 -0.06 11.34
N GLN A 428 15.97 -0.77 11.85
CA GLN A 428 17.38 -0.40 11.66
C GLN A 428 17.78 -0.48 10.18
N ARG A 429 17.34 -1.52 9.47
CA ARG A 429 17.61 -1.68 8.05
C ARG A 429 17.00 -0.55 7.21
N ILE A 430 15.76 -0.18 7.50
CA ILE A 430 15.08 0.95 6.85
C ILE A 430 15.76 2.29 7.21
N HIS A 431 16.18 2.46 8.46
CA HIS A 431 16.93 3.64 8.87
C HIS A 431 18.23 3.81 8.10
N ASN A 432 19.01 2.74 7.95
CA ASN A 432 20.27 2.75 7.18
C ASN A 432 20.03 3.09 5.71
N TYR A 433 18.99 2.50 5.09
CA TYR A 433 18.58 2.85 3.74
C TYR A 433 18.29 4.35 3.59
N ASN A 434 17.50 4.92 4.51
CA ASN A 434 17.12 6.32 4.45
C ASN A 434 18.32 7.28 4.66
N GLN A 435 19.29 6.92 5.51
CA GLN A 435 20.49 7.75 5.74
C GLN A 435 21.40 7.83 4.50
N ASP A 436 21.58 6.70 3.81
CA ASP A 436 22.54 6.60 2.71
C ASP A 436 21.93 6.91 1.34
N PHE A 437 20.62 6.75 1.17
CA PHE A 437 19.92 7.00 -0.10
C PHE A 437 19.33 8.41 -0.23
N LEU A 438 19.04 9.09 0.89
CA LEU A 438 18.51 10.48 0.89
C LEU A 438 19.62 11.57 0.94
N ARG A 439 20.90 11.17 0.93
CA ARG A 439 22.06 12.05 0.70
C ARG A 439 22.49 11.98 -0.75
#